data_AF-A0A316ZGZ7-F1
#
_entry.id   AF-A0A316ZGZ7-F1
#
_cell.length_a   1.000
_cell.length_b   1.000
_cell.length_c   1.000
_cell.angle_alpha   90.00
_cell.angle_beta   90.00
_cell.angle_gamma   90.00
#
_symmetry.space_group_name_H-M   'P 1'
#
loop_
_entity.id
_entity.type
_entity.pdbx_description
1 polymer ?
#
loop_
_entity_poly.entity_id
_entity_poly.type
_entity_poly.pdbx_seq_one_letter_code
_entity_poly.pdbx_strand_id
1 'polypeptide(L)'
;MSLLQPLRAVRAPAPLRSSLRQYATAAPRAGPAPRRLPPPVRRRNVGVPVTLAILTVGGAAAFFLSPSAHADAAVAVPLSATAAAALQPPVLPATTRREPATGTELPLTLTLDALPRTRLHLVGLGARSVSFLSIRVYVAGVYIEERALPLVAKLTRDGRSTEDVAREVLRAGHACVVRIVPVRSTDMSHLRDGFLRSLSARAKSARAAHALTEADELSLEAQLEALRAVFPKHAVPKGDALDLVFANKTLDVRWHEERLGRVRGPRGEKWTGIAELLLAYVADKSEISRPIKDSVVEGFAHIAKTGAAATA
;
A
#
# COMPACT_ATOMS: atom_id res chain seq x y z
N MET A 1 67.83 -30.61 -49.49
CA MET A 1 68.49 -30.65 -48.17
C MET A 1 67.59 -29.97 -47.16
N SER A 2 67.25 -30.68 -46.08
CA SER A 2 66.80 -30.13 -44.77
C SER A 2 65.50 -29.30 -44.74
N LEU A 3 64.59 -29.41 -43.77
CA LEU A 3 64.63 -29.99 -42.43
C LEU A 3 63.18 -30.23 -41.97
N LEU A 4 62.90 -31.46 -41.53
CA LEU A 4 61.72 -31.83 -40.73
C LEU A 4 61.88 -31.25 -39.31
N GLN A 5 60.87 -30.54 -38.81
CA GLN A 5 60.75 -30.19 -37.39
C GLN A 5 59.95 -31.27 -36.64
N PRO A 6 60.39 -31.72 -35.45
CA PRO A 6 59.67 -32.72 -34.67
C PRO A 6 58.61 -32.12 -33.73
N LEU A 7 57.51 -32.87 -33.59
CA LEU A 7 56.37 -32.63 -32.69
C LEU A 7 56.78 -32.73 -31.21
N ARG A 8 56.37 -31.73 -30.41
CA ARG A 8 56.53 -31.69 -28.95
C ARG A 8 55.52 -32.63 -28.27
N ALA A 9 56.01 -33.51 -27.40
CA ALA A 9 55.22 -34.38 -26.55
C ALA A 9 54.52 -33.60 -25.42
N VAL A 10 53.22 -33.83 -25.26
CA VAL A 10 52.38 -33.30 -24.17
C VAL A 10 52.48 -34.23 -22.96
N ARG A 11 52.88 -33.67 -21.81
CA ARG A 11 53.07 -34.37 -20.54
C ARG A 11 51.74 -34.43 -19.77
N ALA A 12 51.36 -35.63 -19.29
CA ALA A 12 50.12 -35.89 -18.55
C ALA A 12 50.06 -35.19 -17.18
N PRO A 13 48.86 -34.82 -16.67
CA PRO A 13 48.69 -34.16 -15.37
C PRO A 13 48.72 -35.15 -14.19
N ALA A 14 49.22 -34.67 -13.05
CA ALA A 14 49.36 -35.39 -11.78
C ALA A 14 48.01 -35.54 -11.02
N PRO A 15 47.86 -36.57 -10.16
CA PRO A 15 46.59 -36.83 -9.47
C PRO A 15 46.35 -35.92 -8.24
N LEU A 16 45.09 -35.52 -8.08
CA LEU A 16 44.53 -34.74 -6.97
C LEU A 16 44.51 -35.55 -5.67
N ARG A 17 45.14 -35.02 -4.61
CA ARG A 17 45.02 -35.53 -3.23
C ARG A 17 43.76 -34.98 -2.58
N SER A 18 42.85 -35.87 -2.20
CA SER A 18 41.66 -35.59 -1.41
C SER A 18 42.00 -35.44 0.08
N SER A 19 41.68 -34.28 0.66
CA SER A 19 41.74 -34.04 2.10
C SER A 19 40.34 -34.16 2.71
N LEU A 20 40.04 -35.32 3.27
CA LEU A 20 38.86 -35.53 4.12
C LEU A 20 39.08 -34.80 5.45
N ARG A 21 38.38 -33.67 5.65
CA ARG A 21 38.23 -33.06 6.98
C ARG A 21 37.25 -33.88 7.81
N GLN A 22 37.76 -34.51 8.86
CA GLN A 22 36.97 -35.08 9.95
C GLN A 22 36.27 -33.95 10.72
N TYR A 23 34.94 -33.99 10.76
CA TYR A 23 34.16 -33.17 11.70
C TYR A 23 34.05 -33.93 13.02
N ALA A 24 34.76 -33.46 14.04
CA ALA A 24 34.57 -33.88 15.42
C ALA A 24 33.23 -33.31 15.94
N THR A 25 32.40 -34.19 16.49
CA THR A 25 31.12 -33.88 17.13
C THR A 25 31.35 -33.23 18.49
N ALA A 26 30.96 -31.96 18.63
CA ALA A 26 30.93 -31.26 19.91
C ALA A 26 29.61 -31.55 20.66
N ALA A 27 29.71 -31.99 21.91
CA ALA A 27 28.57 -32.24 22.80
C ALA A 27 27.85 -30.93 23.19
N PRO A 28 26.53 -30.94 23.43
CA PRO A 28 25.76 -29.73 23.73
C PRO A 28 25.98 -29.27 25.18
N ARG A 29 26.29 -27.97 25.34
CA ARG A 29 26.30 -27.27 26.64
C ARG A 29 24.86 -27.08 27.16
N ALA A 30 24.67 -27.36 28.45
CA ALA A 30 23.43 -27.13 29.18
C ALA A 30 23.00 -25.65 29.15
N GLY A 31 21.73 -25.41 28.83
CA GLY A 31 21.12 -24.08 28.84
C GLY A 31 20.75 -23.59 30.25
N PRO A 32 20.55 -22.27 30.45
CA PRO A 32 20.22 -21.70 31.75
C PRO A 32 18.74 -21.91 32.12
N ALA A 33 18.49 -22.07 33.43
CA ALA A 33 17.18 -22.33 34.01
C ALA A 33 16.16 -21.18 33.80
N PRO A 34 14.85 -21.47 33.71
CA PRO A 34 13.82 -20.47 33.44
C PRO A 34 13.55 -19.55 34.65
N ARG A 35 13.50 -18.24 34.39
CA ARG A 35 13.06 -17.20 35.35
C ARG A 35 11.56 -17.31 35.62
N ARG A 36 11.18 -17.33 36.90
CA ARG A 36 9.79 -17.27 37.38
C ARG A 36 9.14 -15.91 37.06
N LEU A 37 7.92 -15.93 36.53
CA LEU A 37 7.08 -14.76 36.31
C LEU A 37 6.43 -14.29 37.63
N PRO A 38 6.28 -12.96 37.85
CA PRO A 38 5.52 -12.43 38.99
C PRO A 38 4.00 -12.52 38.76
N PRO A 39 3.17 -12.56 39.83
CA PRO A 39 1.72 -12.69 39.73
C PRO A 39 1.02 -11.40 39.28
N PRO A 40 -0.19 -11.48 38.69
CA PRO A 40 -0.91 -10.31 38.19
C PRO A 40 -1.52 -9.45 39.31
N VAL A 41 -1.33 -8.14 39.19
CA VAL A 41 -1.92 -7.12 40.07
C VAL A 41 -3.39 -6.91 39.71
N ARG A 42 -4.29 -7.16 40.67
CA ARG A 42 -5.74 -7.02 40.56
C ARG A 42 -6.14 -5.54 40.68
N ARG A 43 -6.59 -4.92 39.58
CA ARG A 43 -7.15 -3.55 39.60
C ARG A 43 -8.56 -3.54 40.20
N ARG A 44 -8.78 -2.63 41.15
CA ARG A 44 -10.03 -2.40 41.87
C ARG A 44 -10.81 -1.29 41.15
N ASN A 45 -11.98 -1.60 40.59
CA ASN A 45 -12.88 -0.60 40.00
C ASN A 45 -13.62 0.14 41.12
N VAL A 46 -13.51 1.46 41.15
CA VAL A 46 -14.31 2.35 41.98
C VAL A 46 -15.42 2.92 41.09
N GLY A 47 -16.67 2.59 41.40
CA GLY A 47 -17.85 3.15 40.75
C GLY A 47 -18.20 4.51 41.32
N VAL A 48 -18.62 5.45 40.46
CA VAL A 48 -19.15 6.76 40.83
C VAL A 48 -20.67 6.73 40.55
N PRO A 49 -21.54 7.09 41.50
CA PRO A 49 -22.97 7.17 41.24
C PRO A 49 -23.34 8.56 40.68
N VAL A 50 -24.20 8.57 39.65
CA VAL A 50 -24.83 9.78 39.10
C VAL A 50 -26.23 9.90 39.68
N THR A 51 -26.55 11.03 40.30
CA THR A 51 -27.87 11.36 40.84
C THR A 51 -28.58 12.33 39.89
N LEU A 52 -29.82 12.00 39.50
CA LEU A 52 -30.68 12.77 38.61
C LEU A 52 -31.73 13.52 39.44
N ALA A 53 -31.80 14.85 39.31
CA ALA A 53 -32.81 15.68 39.96
C ALA A 53 -33.92 16.06 38.95
N ILE A 54 -35.17 15.81 39.34
CA ILE A 54 -36.39 16.18 38.64
C ILE A 54 -36.94 17.44 39.31
N LEU A 55 -37.28 18.47 38.52
CA LEU A 55 -37.97 19.67 39.00
C LEU A 55 -39.31 19.80 38.26
N THR A 56 -40.39 19.64 39.03
CA THR A 56 -41.77 19.97 38.68
C THR A 56 -42.12 21.31 39.31
N VAL A 57 -42.75 22.22 38.56
CA VAL A 57 -43.56 23.30 39.14
C VAL A 57 -44.85 23.40 38.32
N GLY A 58 -45.97 23.30 39.05
CA GLY A 58 -47.33 23.27 38.56
C GLY A 58 -47.88 24.65 38.17
N GLY A 59 -49.05 24.60 37.54
CA GLY A 59 -49.76 25.75 36.99
C GLY A 59 -50.72 26.45 37.93
N ALA A 60 -51.52 27.34 37.35
CA ALA A 60 -52.79 27.80 37.87
C ALA A 60 -53.68 28.24 36.70
N ALA A 61 -54.92 27.75 36.73
CA ALA A 61 -56.01 28.09 35.82
C ALA A 61 -56.78 29.32 36.33
N ALA A 62 -57.43 30.07 35.44
CA ALA A 62 -58.81 30.54 35.65
C ALA A 62 -59.43 31.13 34.37
N PHE A 63 -60.68 30.74 34.18
CA PHE A 63 -61.70 31.11 33.19
C PHE A 63 -61.98 32.63 33.09
N PHE A 64 -62.52 33.10 31.95
CA PHE A 64 -63.90 33.65 31.85
C PHE A 64 -64.35 33.97 30.39
N LEU A 65 -65.49 33.37 30.01
CA LEU A 65 -66.67 33.78 29.20
C LEU A 65 -66.59 34.58 27.86
N SER A 66 -67.40 34.09 26.92
CA SER A 66 -67.68 34.39 25.49
C SER A 66 -68.43 35.71 25.17
N PRO A 67 -69.10 35.89 24.00
CA PRO A 67 -68.61 36.22 22.65
C PRO A 67 -69.28 37.49 22.04
N SER A 68 -68.81 37.99 20.88
CA SER A 68 -69.59 38.44 19.69
C SER A 68 -68.93 39.58 18.89
N ALA A 69 -68.80 39.33 17.59
CA ALA A 69 -68.88 40.22 16.41
C ALA A 69 -68.31 41.65 16.47
N HIS A 70 -67.43 41.99 15.53
CA HIS A 70 -67.79 42.73 14.31
C HIS A 70 -66.68 42.59 13.26
N ALA A 71 -67.11 42.64 12.00
CA ALA A 71 -66.36 42.41 10.79
C ALA A 71 -65.29 43.49 10.53
N ASP A 72 -64.20 43.09 9.89
CA ASP A 72 -63.76 43.79 8.69
C ASP A 72 -62.97 42.85 7.78
N ALA A 73 -63.37 42.86 6.51
CA ALA A 73 -62.87 42.00 5.46
C ALA A 73 -61.48 42.46 5.01
N ALA A 74 -60.45 41.66 5.31
CA ALA A 74 -59.18 41.73 4.61
C ALA A 74 -59.10 40.56 3.62
N VAL A 75 -59.12 40.89 2.33
CA VAL A 75 -58.94 39.97 1.21
C VAL A 75 -57.57 39.31 1.34
N ALA A 76 -57.55 38.04 1.77
CA ALA A 76 -56.35 37.21 1.72
C ALA A 76 -56.09 36.81 0.27
N VAL A 77 -55.14 37.48 -0.37
CA VAL A 77 -54.53 36.99 -1.61
C VAL A 77 -53.80 35.69 -1.25
N PRO A 78 -54.14 34.53 -1.84
CA PRO A 78 -53.36 33.32 -1.63
C PRO A 78 -52.03 33.53 -2.37
N LEU A 79 -50.97 33.83 -1.61
CA LEU A 79 -49.61 33.69 -2.10
C LEU A 79 -49.40 32.19 -2.27
N SER A 80 -49.62 31.69 -3.50
CA SER A 80 -49.22 30.35 -3.90
C SER A 80 -47.76 30.16 -3.50
N ALA A 81 -47.54 29.38 -2.44
CA ALA A 81 -46.24 28.83 -2.13
C ALA A 81 -45.88 27.89 -3.28
N THR A 82 -45.18 28.42 -4.29
CA THR A 82 -44.41 27.60 -5.20
C THR A 82 -43.53 26.74 -4.33
N ALA A 83 -43.83 25.44 -4.29
CA ALA A 83 -43.02 24.44 -3.63
C ALA A 83 -41.58 24.67 -4.08
N ALA A 84 -40.75 25.12 -3.14
CA ALA A 84 -39.32 25.12 -3.34
C ALA A 84 -38.95 23.66 -3.52
N ALA A 85 -38.84 23.24 -4.78
CA ALA A 85 -38.22 21.98 -5.14
C ALA A 85 -36.91 21.96 -4.36
N ALA A 86 -36.82 21.04 -3.39
CA ALA A 86 -35.62 20.84 -2.62
C ALA A 86 -34.51 20.65 -3.65
N LEU A 87 -33.66 21.68 -3.79
CA LEU A 87 -32.45 21.61 -4.56
C LEU A 87 -31.60 20.55 -3.86
N GLN A 88 -31.76 19.31 -4.31
CA GLN A 88 -30.78 18.26 -4.07
C GLN A 88 -29.45 18.88 -4.51
N PRO A 89 -28.47 19.10 -3.60
CA PRO A 89 -27.19 19.60 -4.03
C PRO A 89 -26.68 18.66 -5.13
N PRO A 90 -26.11 19.19 -6.23
CA PRO A 90 -25.57 18.34 -7.28
C PRO A 90 -24.63 17.34 -6.62
N VAL A 91 -24.93 16.05 -6.77
CA VAL A 91 -24.06 14.98 -6.29
C VAL A 91 -22.76 15.15 -7.07
N LEU A 92 -21.78 15.82 -6.46
CA LEU A 92 -20.44 15.95 -7.02
C LEU A 92 -19.95 14.51 -7.29
N PRO A 93 -19.35 14.23 -8.45
CA PRO A 93 -18.81 12.90 -8.73
C PRO A 93 -17.87 12.54 -7.58
N ALA A 94 -18.04 11.34 -7.01
CA ALA A 94 -17.29 10.96 -5.83
C ALA A 94 -15.79 11.09 -6.14
N THR A 95 -15.11 11.95 -5.39
CA THR A 95 -13.67 12.21 -5.58
C THR A 95 -12.81 11.12 -4.95
N THR A 96 -13.45 10.18 -4.26
CA THR A 96 -12.85 9.11 -3.47
C THR A 96 -13.47 7.75 -3.82
N ARG A 97 -12.71 6.68 -3.63
CA ARG A 97 -13.17 5.30 -3.66
C ARG A 97 -13.01 4.69 -2.28
N ARG A 98 -14.08 4.08 -1.77
CA ARG A 98 -14.14 3.46 -0.44
C ARG A 98 -13.68 2.00 -0.50
N GLU A 99 -12.79 1.62 0.41
CA GLU A 99 -12.36 0.24 0.58
C GLU A 99 -13.44 -0.55 1.36
N PRO A 100 -14.00 -1.65 0.82
CA PRO A 100 -15.15 -2.33 1.43
C PRO A 100 -14.91 -2.90 2.83
N ALA A 101 -13.72 -3.46 3.11
CA ALA A 101 -13.47 -4.18 4.36
C ALA A 101 -13.21 -3.27 5.57
N THR A 102 -12.76 -2.05 5.35
CA THR A 102 -12.32 -1.11 6.39
C THR A 102 -13.09 0.19 6.38
N GLY A 103 -13.75 0.52 5.27
CA GLY A 103 -14.41 1.80 5.05
C GLY A 103 -13.46 2.97 4.83
N THR A 104 -12.16 2.71 4.67
CA THR A 104 -11.15 3.75 4.39
C THR A 104 -11.37 4.29 2.99
N GLU A 105 -11.40 5.61 2.85
CA GLU A 105 -11.56 6.28 1.56
C GLU A 105 -10.22 6.76 1.02
N LEU A 106 -9.99 6.53 -0.26
CA LEU A 106 -8.81 7.01 -0.96
C LEU A 106 -9.23 7.88 -2.14
N PRO A 107 -8.54 9.00 -2.42
CA PRO A 107 -8.87 9.85 -3.56
C PRO A 107 -8.67 9.09 -4.87
N LEU A 108 -9.48 9.38 -5.88
CA LEU A 108 -9.33 8.80 -7.22
C LEU A 108 -8.13 9.38 -7.97
N THR A 109 -7.74 10.60 -7.63
CA THR A 109 -6.64 11.33 -8.28
C THR A 109 -5.69 11.87 -7.22
N LEU A 110 -4.39 11.76 -7.47
CA LEU A 110 -3.35 12.35 -6.65
C LEU A 110 -2.49 13.31 -7.47
N THR A 111 -2.11 14.40 -6.83
CA THR A 111 -1.04 15.30 -7.25
C THR A 111 -0.03 15.36 -6.11
N LEU A 112 1.22 15.06 -6.39
CA LEU A 112 2.29 15.05 -5.40
C LEU A 112 3.35 16.08 -5.78
N ASP A 113 3.88 16.83 -4.82
CA ASP A 113 4.93 17.82 -5.09
C ASP A 113 6.20 17.19 -5.65
N ALA A 114 6.45 15.92 -5.32
CA ALA A 114 7.56 15.13 -5.85
C ALA A 114 7.45 14.86 -7.36
N LEU A 115 6.24 14.97 -7.92
CA LEU A 115 5.93 14.74 -9.33
C LEU A 115 5.13 15.95 -9.86
N PRO A 116 5.78 17.12 -9.99
CA PRO A 116 5.08 18.33 -10.37
C PRO A 116 4.46 18.17 -11.75
N ARG A 117 3.17 18.51 -11.87
CA ARG A 117 2.36 18.38 -13.09
C ARG A 117 2.07 16.94 -13.53
N THR A 118 2.36 15.94 -12.71
CA THR A 118 1.93 14.56 -12.96
C THR A 118 0.62 14.30 -12.23
N ARG A 119 -0.42 13.98 -13.01
CA ARG A 119 -1.69 13.48 -12.48
C ARG A 119 -1.61 11.97 -12.35
N LEU A 120 -1.87 11.47 -11.15
CA LEU A 120 -1.88 10.05 -10.83
C LEU A 120 -3.32 9.60 -10.62
N HIS A 121 -3.71 8.48 -11.22
CA HIS A 121 -5.05 7.93 -11.10
C HIS A 121 -5.05 6.62 -10.32
N LEU A 122 -6.01 6.45 -9.42
CA LEU A 122 -6.23 5.23 -8.66
C LEU A 122 -6.65 4.12 -9.62
N VAL A 123 -5.83 3.08 -9.72
CA VAL A 123 -6.12 1.89 -10.55
C VAL A 123 -6.65 0.72 -9.73
N GLY A 124 -6.39 0.70 -8.43
CA GLY A 124 -6.93 -0.34 -7.56
C GLY A 124 -6.66 -0.04 -6.09
N LEU A 125 -7.47 -0.59 -5.20
CA LEU A 125 -7.32 -0.47 -3.76
C LEU A 125 -7.72 -1.75 -3.03
N GLY A 126 -7.21 -1.94 -1.82
CA GLY A 126 -7.66 -3.04 -0.97
C GLY A 126 -6.99 -3.05 0.39
N ALA A 127 -7.61 -3.76 1.34
CA ALA A 127 -7.01 -4.03 2.64
C ALA A 127 -5.92 -5.11 2.53
N ARG A 128 -4.81 -4.89 3.22
CA ARG A 128 -3.82 -5.94 3.51
C ARG A 128 -4.05 -6.48 4.91
N SER A 129 -4.00 -7.81 5.03
CA SER A 129 -4.06 -8.53 6.30
C SER A 129 -2.76 -9.28 6.57
N VAL A 130 -2.42 -9.45 7.85
CA VAL A 130 -1.31 -10.28 8.32
C VAL A 130 -1.83 -11.42 9.19
N SER A 131 -1.19 -12.58 9.11
CA SER A 131 -1.50 -13.84 9.82
C SER A 131 -2.79 -14.57 9.39
N PHE A 132 -2.94 -15.81 9.87
CA PHE A 132 -4.14 -16.64 9.67
C PHE A 132 -5.41 -16.02 10.29
N LEU A 133 -5.25 -15.18 11.32
CA LEU A 133 -6.37 -14.43 11.93
C LEU A 133 -6.84 -13.24 11.08
N SER A 134 -6.26 -13.04 9.89
CA SER A 134 -6.66 -12.00 8.92
C SER A 134 -6.71 -10.59 9.53
N ILE A 135 -5.74 -10.27 10.38
CA ILE A 135 -5.70 -8.97 11.04
C ILE A 135 -5.30 -7.90 10.02
N ARG A 136 -6.22 -6.98 9.73
CA ARG A 136 -6.01 -5.88 8.78
C ARG A 136 -4.96 -4.92 9.33
N VAL A 137 -3.94 -4.64 8.53
CA VAL A 137 -2.83 -3.76 8.90
C VAL A 137 -2.96 -2.38 8.28
N TYR A 138 -3.31 -2.32 7.00
CA TYR A 138 -3.47 -1.10 6.25
C TYR A 138 -4.34 -1.33 5.02
N VAL A 139 -4.89 -0.24 4.47
CA VAL A 139 -5.37 -0.19 3.09
C VAL A 139 -4.24 0.32 2.21
N ALA A 140 -4.07 -0.24 1.02
CA ALA A 140 -3.22 0.37 0.02
C ALA A 140 -3.99 0.67 -1.27
N GLY A 141 -3.69 1.84 -1.84
CA GLY A 141 -4.13 2.24 -3.17
C GLY A 141 -2.95 2.29 -4.12
N VAL A 142 -3.10 1.70 -5.29
CA VAL A 142 -2.13 1.76 -6.38
C VAL A 142 -2.57 2.84 -7.35
N TYR A 143 -1.67 3.76 -7.64
CA TYR A 143 -1.89 4.85 -8.58
C TYR A 143 -0.89 4.79 -9.72
N ILE A 144 -1.33 5.20 -10.90
CA ILE A 144 -0.49 5.23 -12.12
C ILE A 144 -0.63 6.61 -12.77
N GLU A 145 0.47 7.10 -13.32
CA GLU A 145 0.52 8.33 -14.11
C GLU A 145 -0.44 8.28 -15.31
N GLU A 146 -1.16 9.38 -15.54
CA GLU A 146 -2.12 9.53 -16.65
C GLU A 146 -1.50 9.20 -18.02
N ARG A 147 -0.23 9.59 -18.23
CA ARG A 147 0.51 9.31 -19.47
C ARG A 147 0.79 7.83 -19.72
N ALA A 148 0.71 6.99 -18.68
CA ALA A 148 0.92 5.55 -18.80
C ALA A 148 -0.38 4.79 -19.13
N LEU A 149 -1.56 5.42 -19.03
CA LEU A 149 -2.84 4.75 -19.26
C LEU A 149 -2.95 4.13 -20.67
N PRO A 150 -2.46 4.77 -21.77
CA PRO A 150 -2.47 4.13 -23.08
C PRO A 150 -1.61 2.86 -23.15
N LEU A 151 -0.47 2.85 -22.45
CA LEU A 151 0.40 1.68 -22.36
C LEU A 151 -0.27 0.54 -21.59
N VAL A 152 -0.88 0.86 -20.44
CA VAL A 152 -1.68 -0.10 -19.65
C VAL A 152 -2.81 -0.68 -20.52
N ALA A 153 -3.60 0.18 -21.18
CA ALA A 153 -4.70 -0.24 -22.03
C ALA A 153 -4.25 -1.17 -23.16
N LYS A 154 -3.12 -0.85 -23.81
CA LYS A 154 -2.56 -1.68 -24.87
C LYS A 154 -2.14 -3.06 -24.33
N LEU A 155 -1.27 -3.09 -23.32
CA LEU A 155 -0.71 -4.35 -22.81
C LEU A 155 -1.78 -5.25 -22.18
N THR A 156 -2.79 -4.68 -21.53
CA THR A 156 -3.93 -5.45 -21.02
C THR A 156 -4.79 -6.03 -22.14
N ARG A 157 -5.03 -5.31 -23.24
CA ARG A 157 -5.72 -5.85 -24.43
C ARG A 157 -4.91 -6.96 -25.11
N ASP A 158 -3.58 -6.88 -25.05
CA ASP A 158 -2.68 -7.92 -25.55
C ASP A 158 -2.67 -9.18 -24.65
N GLY A 159 -3.49 -9.23 -23.58
CA GLY A 159 -3.62 -10.40 -22.71
C GLY A 159 -2.46 -10.60 -21.74
N ARG A 160 -1.61 -9.58 -21.52
CA ARG A 160 -0.51 -9.65 -20.55
C ARG A 160 -1.05 -9.74 -19.12
N SER A 161 -0.32 -10.42 -18.24
CA SER A 161 -0.68 -10.48 -16.82
C SER A 161 -0.59 -9.10 -16.15
N THR A 162 -1.33 -8.88 -15.07
CA THR A 162 -1.31 -7.61 -14.33
C THR A 162 0.09 -7.28 -13.82
N GLU A 163 0.83 -8.29 -13.37
CA GLU A 163 2.22 -8.13 -12.94
C GLU A 163 3.11 -7.64 -14.09
N ASP A 164 2.95 -8.23 -15.27
CA ASP A 164 3.70 -7.86 -16.47
C ASP A 164 3.38 -6.46 -16.96
N VAL A 165 2.10 -6.09 -16.99
CA VAL A 165 1.68 -4.73 -17.35
C VAL A 165 2.31 -3.71 -16.39
N ALA A 166 2.21 -3.94 -15.08
CA ALA A 166 2.80 -3.06 -14.08
C ALA A 166 4.34 -2.97 -14.21
N ARG A 167 5.00 -4.10 -14.50
CA ARG A 167 6.45 -4.17 -14.73
C ARG A 167 6.87 -3.34 -15.94
N GLU A 168 6.15 -3.42 -17.05
CA GLU A 168 6.46 -2.65 -18.26
C GLU A 168 6.21 -1.14 -18.05
N VAL A 169 5.15 -0.76 -17.34
CA VAL A 169 4.92 0.64 -16.94
C VAL A 169 6.09 1.19 -16.12
N LEU A 170 6.55 0.42 -15.12
CA LEU A 170 7.70 0.79 -14.28
C LEU A 170 9.01 0.86 -15.08
N ARG A 171 9.22 -0.08 -16.02
CA ARG A 171 10.40 -0.09 -16.91
C ARG A 171 10.43 1.09 -17.87
N ALA A 172 9.27 1.49 -18.39
CA ALA A 172 9.11 2.68 -19.22
C ALA A 172 9.36 3.99 -18.44
N GLY A 173 9.53 3.93 -17.12
CA GLY A 173 9.88 5.08 -16.27
C GLY A 173 8.69 5.90 -15.79
N HIS A 174 7.46 5.48 -16.13
CA HIS A 174 6.24 6.13 -15.67
C HIS A 174 6.12 6.13 -14.16
N ALA A 175 5.51 7.18 -13.63
CA ALA A 175 5.31 7.28 -12.20
C ALA A 175 4.17 6.37 -11.72
N CYS A 176 4.44 5.59 -10.68
CA CYS A 176 3.47 4.76 -9.97
C CYS A 176 3.58 5.05 -8.47
N VAL A 177 2.46 5.05 -7.76
CA VAL A 177 2.44 5.29 -6.31
C VAL A 177 1.68 4.18 -5.61
N VAL A 178 2.25 3.66 -4.52
CA VAL A 178 1.51 2.84 -3.56
C VAL A 178 1.30 3.69 -2.32
N ARG A 179 0.07 4.17 -2.12
CA ARG A 179 -0.36 4.90 -0.92
C ARG A 179 -0.80 3.90 0.12
N ILE A 180 -0.23 3.94 1.31
CA ILE A 180 -0.48 3.03 2.42
C ILE A 180 -1.12 3.82 3.56
N VAL A 181 -2.32 3.42 3.96
CA VAL A 181 -3.09 4.05 5.04
C VAL A 181 -3.32 3.02 6.15
N PRO A 182 -2.63 3.15 7.30
CA PRO A 182 -2.82 2.23 8.42
C PRO A 182 -4.25 2.28 8.94
N VAL A 183 -4.85 1.11 9.17
CA VAL A 183 -6.19 1.01 9.79
C VAL A 183 -6.14 0.89 11.31
N ARG A 184 -4.91 0.88 11.84
CA ARG A 184 -4.54 0.90 13.26
C ARG A 184 -3.18 1.58 13.37
N SER A 185 -2.84 2.08 14.56
CA SER A 185 -1.50 2.60 14.82
C SER A 185 -0.45 1.51 14.56
N THR A 186 0.62 1.89 13.86
CA THR A 186 1.78 1.04 13.62
C THR A 186 3.04 1.88 13.83
N ASP A 187 4.20 1.37 13.46
CA ASP A 187 5.43 2.15 13.41
C ASP A 187 6.17 1.91 12.11
N MET A 188 7.04 2.87 11.80
CA MET A 188 7.88 2.87 10.60
C MET A 188 8.80 1.64 10.54
N SER A 189 9.21 1.08 11.69
CA SER A 189 10.05 -0.12 11.71
C SER A 189 9.27 -1.36 11.26
N HIS A 190 8.01 -1.51 11.68
CA HIS A 190 7.14 -2.61 11.24
C HIS A 190 6.84 -2.52 9.74
N LEU A 191 6.57 -1.32 9.22
CA LEU A 191 6.38 -1.09 7.79
C LEU A 191 7.65 -1.42 7.00
N ARG A 192 8.80 -0.86 7.41
CA ARG A 192 10.12 -1.13 6.84
C ARG A 192 10.40 -2.62 6.76
N ASP A 193 10.26 -3.33 7.87
CA ASP A 193 10.57 -4.76 7.93
C ASP A 193 9.61 -5.57 7.05
N GLY A 194 8.35 -5.14 6.93
CA GLY A 194 7.40 -5.68 5.97
C GLY A 194 7.87 -5.53 4.52
N PHE A 195 8.31 -4.34 4.12
CA PHE A 195 8.79 -4.08 2.76
C PHE A 195 10.09 -4.80 2.46
N LEU A 196 11.04 -4.82 3.40
CA LEU A 196 12.30 -5.56 3.27
C LEU A 196 12.05 -7.06 3.08
N ARG A 197 11.12 -7.64 3.86
CA ARG A 197 10.73 -9.04 3.69
C ARG A 197 10.11 -9.30 2.31
N SER A 198 9.21 -8.42 1.85
CA SER A 198 8.60 -8.55 0.52
C SER A 198 9.63 -8.47 -0.61
N LEU A 199 10.54 -7.50 -0.56
CA LEU A 199 11.60 -7.35 -1.56
C LEU A 199 12.57 -8.56 -1.54
N SER A 200 12.98 -9.00 -0.35
CA SER A 200 13.85 -10.18 -0.18
C SER A 200 13.21 -11.46 -0.70
N ALA A 201 11.90 -11.65 -0.48
CA ALA A 201 11.16 -12.81 -0.98
C ALA A 201 11.12 -12.83 -2.51
N ARG A 202 10.89 -11.68 -3.15
CA ARG A 202 10.92 -11.57 -4.61
C ARG A 202 12.30 -11.79 -5.19
N ALA A 203 13.34 -11.24 -4.56
CA ALA A 203 14.72 -11.51 -4.93
C ALA A 203 15.05 -13.01 -4.84
N LYS A 204 14.60 -13.70 -3.77
CA LYS A 204 14.76 -15.16 -3.64
C LYS A 204 14.09 -15.92 -4.80
N SER A 205 12.85 -15.57 -5.17
CA SER A 205 12.17 -16.19 -6.31
C SER A 205 12.90 -15.91 -7.63
N ALA A 206 13.39 -14.70 -7.82
CA ALA A 206 14.11 -14.32 -9.03
C ALA A 206 15.49 -15.00 -9.14
N ARG A 207 16.19 -15.25 -8.00
CA ARG A 207 17.40 -16.09 -7.96
C ARG A 207 17.11 -17.53 -8.37
N ALA A 208 16.03 -18.11 -7.86
CA ALA A 208 15.61 -19.46 -8.24
C ALA A 208 15.25 -19.56 -9.73
N ALA A 209 14.81 -18.46 -10.35
CA ALA A 209 14.54 -18.36 -11.77
C ALA A 209 15.75 -17.93 -12.63
N HIS A 210 16.95 -17.81 -12.04
CA HIS A 210 18.16 -17.29 -12.72
C HIS A 210 17.94 -15.93 -13.41
N ALA A 211 17.08 -15.09 -12.83
CA ALA A 211 16.69 -13.80 -13.37
C ALA A 211 17.59 -12.64 -12.89
N LEU A 212 18.44 -12.86 -11.88
CA LEU A 212 19.40 -11.86 -11.38
C LEU A 212 20.78 -12.06 -12.02
N THR A 213 21.35 -10.97 -12.52
CA THR A 213 22.78 -10.90 -12.86
C THR A 213 23.60 -10.55 -11.61
N GLU A 214 24.93 -10.72 -11.67
CA GLU A 214 25.83 -10.28 -10.59
C GLU A 214 25.70 -8.78 -10.28
N ALA A 215 25.50 -7.96 -11.33
CA ALA A 215 25.24 -6.53 -11.17
C ALA A 215 23.90 -6.24 -10.48
N ASP A 216 22.88 -7.07 -10.71
CA ASP A 216 21.58 -6.96 -10.03
C ASP A 216 21.70 -7.33 -8.56
N GLU A 217 22.50 -8.35 -8.21
CA GLU A 217 22.76 -8.76 -6.82
C GLU A 217 23.44 -7.64 -6.03
N LEU A 218 24.52 -7.07 -6.57
CA LEU A 218 25.20 -5.94 -5.92
C LEU A 218 24.26 -4.73 -5.77
N SER A 219 23.45 -4.46 -6.79
CA SER A 219 22.48 -3.38 -6.73
C SER A 219 21.36 -3.64 -5.71
N LEU A 220 20.94 -4.89 -5.54
CA LEU A 220 19.93 -5.29 -4.58
C LEU A 220 20.41 -5.11 -3.14
N GLU A 221 21.65 -5.49 -2.85
CA GLU A 221 22.24 -5.30 -1.52
C GLU A 221 22.23 -3.82 -1.14
N ALA A 222 22.71 -2.96 -2.03
CA ALA A 222 22.68 -1.51 -1.83
C ALA A 222 21.24 -0.96 -1.67
N GLN A 223 20.27 -1.50 -2.40
CA GLN A 223 18.86 -1.13 -2.28
C GLN A 223 18.25 -1.53 -0.94
N LEU A 224 18.56 -2.72 -0.42
CA LEU A 224 18.07 -3.19 0.87
C LEU A 224 18.63 -2.34 2.01
N GLU A 225 19.90 -1.96 1.93
CA GLU A 225 20.53 -1.05 2.91
C GLU A 225 19.93 0.36 2.84
N ALA A 226 19.81 0.92 1.63
CA ALA A 226 19.18 2.23 1.45
C ALA A 226 17.73 2.22 1.96
N LEU A 227 16.94 1.18 1.60
CA LEU A 227 15.56 1.05 2.07
C LEU A 227 15.48 0.94 3.59
N ARG A 228 16.43 0.27 4.25
CA ARG A 228 16.49 0.23 5.72
C ARG A 228 16.68 1.62 6.33
N ALA A 229 17.58 2.42 5.74
CA ALA A 229 17.96 3.73 6.26
C ALA A 229 16.87 4.80 6.10
N VAL A 230 15.98 4.63 5.12
CA VAL A 230 14.90 5.60 4.83
C VAL A 230 13.84 5.68 5.93
N PHE A 231 13.63 4.62 6.71
CA PHE A 231 12.55 4.58 7.69
C PHE A 231 13.05 4.94 9.10
N PRO A 232 12.67 6.12 9.63
CA PRO A 232 13.03 6.54 10.98
C PRO A 232 12.27 5.74 12.05
N LYS A 233 12.60 5.94 13.34
CA LYS A 233 11.92 5.27 14.46
C LYS A 233 10.72 6.10 14.95
N HIS A 234 9.73 6.29 14.09
CA HIS A 234 8.48 7.00 14.42
C HIS A 234 7.26 6.08 14.38
N ALA A 235 6.26 6.38 15.21
CA ALA A 235 4.94 5.78 15.11
C ALA A 235 4.18 6.37 13.93
N VAL A 236 3.34 5.56 13.29
CA VAL A 236 2.43 5.99 12.23
C VAL A 236 1.00 5.80 12.75
N PRO A 237 0.28 6.88 13.05
CA PRO A 237 -1.11 6.84 13.48
C PRO A 237 -2.04 6.16 12.46
N LYS A 238 -3.22 5.75 12.94
CA LYS A 238 -4.29 5.28 12.06
C LYS A 238 -4.72 6.42 11.14
N GLY A 239 -4.84 6.15 9.84
CA GLY A 239 -5.28 7.13 8.84
C GLY A 239 -4.15 7.93 8.20
N ASP A 240 -2.95 7.94 8.78
CA ASP A 240 -1.82 8.70 8.25
C ASP A 240 -1.19 8.01 7.05
N ALA A 241 -1.31 8.64 5.88
CA ALA A 241 -0.87 8.07 4.62
C ALA A 241 0.65 8.11 4.44
N LEU A 242 1.24 6.96 4.11
CA LEU A 242 2.61 6.80 3.65
C LEU A 242 2.61 6.51 2.15
N ASP A 243 3.31 7.31 1.35
CA ASP A 243 3.40 7.14 -0.09
C ASP A 243 4.74 6.55 -0.51
N LEU A 244 4.68 5.43 -1.24
CA LEU A 244 5.82 4.85 -1.94
C LEU A 244 5.75 5.30 -3.41
N VAL A 245 6.57 6.28 -3.78
CA VAL A 245 6.57 6.90 -5.11
C VAL A 245 7.66 6.28 -5.97
N PHE A 246 7.26 5.50 -6.97
CA PHE A 246 8.14 4.89 -7.95
C PHE A 246 8.16 5.75 -9.21
N ALA A 247 9.30 6.32 -9.58
CA ALA A 247 9.46 7.10 -10.81
C ALA A 247 10.91 7.07 -11.29
N ASN A 248 11.12 7.05 -12.61
CA ASN A 248 12.46 7.07 -13.21
C ASN A 248 13.43 6.04 -12.58
N LYS A 249 12.95 4.82 -12.33
CA LYS A 249 13.70 3.75 -11.64
C LYS A 249 14.20 4.18 -10.26
N THR A 250 13.47 5.00 -9.52
CA THR A 250 13.77 5.34 -8.13
C THR A 250 12.53 5.14 -7.26
N LEU A 251 12.74 4.93 -5.96
CA LEU A 251 11.68 4.93 -4.95
C LEU A 251 11.92 6.11 -4.00
N ASP A 252 10.98 7.04 -3.94
CA ASP A 252 10.88 8.04 -2.89
C ASP A 252 9.85 7.60 -1.87
N VAL A 253 10.24 7.51 -0.60
CA VAL A 253 9.31 7.24 0.50
C VAL A 253 8.91 8.58 1.10
N ARG A 254 7.61 8.85 1.15
CA ARG A 254 7.06 10.11 1.61
C ARG A 254 6.04 9.87 2.70
N TRP A 255 6.10 10.71 3.73
CA TRP A 255 5.12 10.74 4.79
C TRP A 255 4.72 12.19 4.99
N HIS A 256 3.42 12.47 4.87
CA HIS A 256 2.93 13.83 4.67
C HIS A 256 3.59 14.48 3.42
N GLU A 257 3.97 15.75 3.53
CA GLU A 257 4.65 16.51 2.47
C GLU A 257 6.19 16.34 2.50
N GLU A 258 6.71 15.54 3.44
CA GLU A 258 8.14 15.32 3.61
C GLU A 258 8.62 14.07 2.87
N ARG A 259 9.81 14.16 2.25
CA ARG A 259 10.52 12.99 1.71
C ARG A 259 11.44 12.42 2.79
N LEU A 260 11.07 11.26 3.33
CA LEU A 260 11.89 10.53 4.30
C LEU A 260 13.21 10.05 3.70
N GLY A 261 13.19 9.68 2.42
CA GLY A 261 14.40 9.36 1.68
C GLY A 261 14.14 8.77 0.30
N ARG A 262 15.24 8.46 -0.39
CA ARG A 262 15.27 7.98 -1.77
C ARG A 262 16.12 6.73 -1.90
N VAL A 263 15.60 5.73 -2.59
CA VAL A 263 16.32 4.52 -2.98
C VAL A 263 16.48 4.51 -4.49
N ARG A 264 17.72 4.35 -4.98
CA ARG A 264 18.00 4.23 -6.41
C ARG A 264 17.64 2.82 -6.88
N GLY A 265 17.02 2.72 -8.05
CA GLY A 265 16.68 1.45 -8.68
C GLY A 265 17.88 0.72 -9.26
N PRO A 266 17.63 -0.39 -9.97
CA PRO A 266 18.67 -1.33 -10.35
C PRO A 266 19.61 -0.69 -11.37
N ARG A 267 20.89 -1.10 -11.31
CA ARG A 267 21.86 -0.77 -12.37
C ARG A 267 21.71 -1.67 -13.60
N GLY A 268 21.24 -2.91 -13.40
CA GLY A 268 20.97 -3.85 -14.48
C GLY A 268 19.60 -3.65 -15.13
N GLU A 269 19.43 -4.24 -16.31
CA GLU A 269 18.20 -4.12 -17.12
C GLU A 269 17.25 -5.30 -16.93
N LYS A 270 17.76 -6.45 -16.48
CA LYS A 270 17.00 -7.70 -16.42
C LYS A 270 15.95 -7.68 -15.30
N TRP A 271 16.35 -7.21 -14.12
CA TRP A 271 15.51 -7.20 -12.93
C TRP A 271 15.08 -5.78 -12.55
N THR A 272 13.86 -5.60 -11.99
CA THR A 272 13.32 -4.25 -11.72
C THR A 272 13.72 -3.65 -10.37
N GLY A 273 14.53 -4.37 -9.58
CA GLY A 273 15.14 -3.84 -8.36
C GLY A 273 14.10 -3.41 -7.33
N ILE A 274 14.25 -2.19 -6.82
CA ILE A 274 13.34 -1.62 -5.82
C ILE A 274 11.87 -1.60 -6.28
N ALA A 275 11.60 -1.55 -7.59
CA ALA A 275 10.25 -1.54 -8.15
C ALA A 275 9.51 -2.87 -7.94
N GLU A 276 10.22 -3.96 -7.62
CA GLU A 276 9.64 -5.24 -7.23
C GLU A 276 8.78 -5.11 -5.97
N LEU A 277 8.99 -4.08 -5.14
CA LEU A 277 8.12 -3.80 -4.01
C LEU A 277 6.68 -3.47 -4.43
N LEU A 278 6.49 -2.73 -5.53
CA LEU A 278 5.17 -2.51 -6.11
C LEU A 278 4.64 -3.81 -6.73
N LEU A 279 5.49 -4.52 -7.48
CA LEU A 279 5.12 -5.78 -8.12
C LEU A 279 4.69 -6.85 -7.11
N ALA A 280 5.14 -6.79 -5.86
CA ALA A 280 4.68 -7.68 -4.80
C ALA A 280 3.16 -7.57 -4.53
N TYR A 281 2.54 -6.41 -4.77
CA TYR A 281 1.09 -6.21 -4.62
C TYR A 281 0.28 -6.85 -5.74
N VAL A 282 0.84 -6.94 -6.94
CA VAL A 282 0.16 -7.40 -8.16
C VAL A 282 0.77 -8.70 -8.70
N ALA A 283 1.53 -9.42 -7.87
CA ALA A 283 2.28 -10.59 -8.30
C ALA A 283 1.36 -11.70 -8.80
N ASP A 284 1.73 -12.39 -9.86
CA ASP A 284 1.03 -13.55 -10.40
C ASP A 284 1.06 -14.71 -9.41
N LYS A 285 2.16 -14.83 -8.67
CA LYS A 285 2.35 -15.80 -7.60
C LYS A 285 2.85 -15.10 -6.34
N SER A 286 2.32 -15.52 -5.19
CA SER A 286 2.74 -15.02 -3.87
C SER A 286 2.52 -13.51 -3.69
N GLU A 287 1.38 -13.01 -4.17
CA GLU A 287 0.93 -11.66 -3.93
C GLU A 287 0.77 -11.37 -2.42
N ILE A 288 1.13 -10.17 -2.00
CA ILE A 288 1.06 -9.79 -0.58
C ILE A 288 -0.35 -9.37 -0.14
N SER A 289 -1.27 -9.20 -1.10
CA SER A 289 -2.69 -8.92 -0.85
C SER A 289 -3.55 -9.23 -2.09
N ARG A 290 -4.37 -10.27 -1.98
CA ARG A 290 -5.34 -10.65 -3.02
C ARG A 290 -6.38 -9.55 -3.31
N PRO A 291 -7.01 -8.91 -2.29
CA PRO A 291 -7.95 -7.82 -2.52
C PRO A 291 -7.37 -6.67 -3.33
N ILE A 292 -6.10 -6.32 -3.09
CA ILE A 292 -5.42 -5.26 -3.86
C ILE A 292 -5.21 -5.73 -5.30
N LYS A 293 -4.69 -6.94 -5.51
CA LYS A 293 -4.45 -7.49 -6.85
C LYS A 293 -5.74 -7.53 -7.68
N ASP A 294 -6.82 -8.07 -7.12
CA ASP A 294 -8.10 -8.20 -7.82
C ASP A 294 -8.65 -6.82 -8.21
N SER A 295 -8.56 -5.83 -7.32
CA SER A 295 -8.97 -4.46 -7.63
C SER A 295 -8.12 -3.81 -8.74
N VAL A 296 -6.82 -4.08 -8.81
CA VAL A 296 -5.95 -3.59 -9.90
C VAL A 296 -6.26 -4.30 -11.22
N VAL A 297 -6.57 -5.60 -11.18
CA VAL A 297 -7.02 -6.36 -12.37
C VAL A 297 -8.27 -5.71 -12.97
N GLU A 298 -9.27 -5.40 -12.12
CA GLU A 298 -10.49 -4.70 -12.54
C GLU A 298 -10.18 -3.31 -13.12
N GLY A 299 -9.32 -2.54 -12.47
CA GLY A 299 -8.94 -1.21 -12.96
C GLY A 299 -8.21 -1.24 -14.30
N PHE A 300 -7.30 -2.19 -14.49
CA PHE A 300 -6.62 -2.37 -15.78
C PHE A 300 -7.60 -2.80 -16.87
N ALA A 301 -8.53 -3.69 -16.56
CA ALA A 301 -9.59 -4.07 -17.48
C ALA A 301 -10.51 -2.89 -17.84
N HIS A 302 -10.81 -2.00 -16.89
CA HIS A 302 -11.56 -0.76 -17.15
C HIS A 302 -10.79 0.18 -18.09
N ILE A 303 -9.50 0.41 -17.81
CA ILE A 303 -8.62 1.25 -18.65
C ILE A 303 -8.51 0.68 -20.06
N ALA A 304 -8.40 -0.65 -20.19
CA ALA A 304 -8.36 -1.33 -21.49
C ALA A 304 -9.64 -1.12 -22.31
N LYS A 305 -10.81 -1.02 -21.66
CA LYS A 305 -12.11 -0.80 -22.32
C LYS A 305 -12.39 0.66 -22.66
N THR A 306 -12.04 1.58 -21.75
CA THR A 306 -12.47 2.99 -21.83
C THR A 306 -11.36 3.94 -22.25
N GLY A 307 -10.10 3.52 -22.17
CA GLY A 307 -8.93 4.39 -22.33
C GLY A 307 -8.66 5.31 -21.14
N ALA A 308 -9.50 5.29 -20.10
CA ALA A 308 -9.41 6.15 -18.94
C ALA A 308 -9.42 5.34 -17.62
N ALA A 309 -8.84 5.92 -16.57
CA ALA A 309 -8.98 5.37 -15.23
C ALA A 309 -10.44 5.49 -14.75
N ALA A 310 -10.84 4.62 -13.82
CA ALA A 310 -12.18 4.66 -13.27
C ALA A 310 -12.43 6.02 -12.58
N THR A 311 -13.54 6.65 -12.95
CA THR A 311 -14.15 7.75 -12.19
C THR A 311 -15.24 7.15 -11.32
N ALA A 312 -15.47 7.67 -10.10
CA ALA A 312 -16.38 7.04 -9.14
C ALA A 312 -17.81 6.93 -9.66
#